data_AF-A0A1S3W6H3-F1
#
_entry.id   AF-A0A1S3W6H3-F1
#
_cell.length_a   1.000
_cell.length_b   1.000
_cell.length_c   1.000
_cell.angle_alpha   90.00
_cell.angle_beta   90.00
_cell.angle_gamma   90.00
#
_symmetry.space_group_name_H-M   'P 1'
#
loop_
_entity.id
_entity.type
_entity.pdbx_description
1 polymer ?
#
loop_
_entity_poly.entity_id
_entity_poly.type
_entity_poly.pdbx_seq_one_letter_code
_entity_poly.pdbx_strand_id
1 'polypeptide(L)'
;MSDLIQPVHTFSSENGLCVKGAAGPLRASKAKAHHPAAKHHHHSGQKVRIPPHANAEAITFLRSLQLEELQKAVFSETLTMFSDIGEPQGELTIDVQRSRCSDEVGILTYCLFVHAFSRSVVDQVLCANTVQGNLSAQLEVIEQHSQEFIKFQTIPMERKVDLLKRDNQLTMTRYMKEDEDIKVEVTTFPCDTIAGFVSETANLVLLRVMAWRQTVPRNARFLALDTDGRLSYSTYQALGSQTIQVDHHEAEVFIVEQTVHSEDGIPVSCQFYLLPDGHLAKRVQVGSPGCCVLTTLPALREEDEMESRPVFEKKPLKWEEDVEFYSKFLDRKEELRLSHSSYKRQHPEAQALMSDFLLFLLLRQPADVVTFAAEFFGPFAQRHPPTPSLRSSHRPSPFRPLEPEPEPEPEPKPESDPPSG
;
A
#
# COMPACT_ATOMS: atom_id res chain seq x y z
N MET A 1 37.88 24.24 19.96
CA MET A 1 37.18 22.99 20.34
C MET A 1 35.89 23.35 21.04
N SER A 2 34.94 23.86 20.27
CA SER A 2 33.55 24.13 20.64
C SER A 2 32.83 24.26 19.31
N ASP A 3 32.56 23.12 18.68
CA ASP A 3 31.87 23.11 17.39
C ASP A 3 30.40 23.43 17.65
N LEU A 4 30.00 24.59 17.13
CA LEU A 4 28.62 25.05 17.03
C LEU A 4 27.81 24.01 16.26
N ILE A 5 26.90 23.33 16.95
CA ILE A 5 25.79 22.62 16.33
C ILE A 5 24.85 23.70 15.76
N GLN A 6 24.80 23.79 14.44
CA GLN A 6 23.78 24.60 13.75
C GLN A 6 22.41 23.90 13.88
N PRO A 7 21.33 24.63 14.21
CA PRO A 7 20.00 24.05 14.21
C PRO A 7 19.55 23.80 12.76
N VAL A 8 19.39 22.54 12.40
CA VAL A 8 18.76 22.11 11.15
C VAL A 8 17.25 22.17 11.36
N HIS A 9 16.58 23.12 10.71
CA HIS A 9 15.12 23.17 10.65
C HIS A 9 14.62 21.99 9.80
N THR A 10 14.26 20.89 10.46
CA THR A 10 13.71 19.71 9.79
C THR A 10 12.20 19.75 9.97
N PHE A 11 11.50 20.16 8.92
CA PHE A 11 10.04 20.14 8.83
C PHE A 11 9.62 18.81 8.20
N SER A 12 8.84 18.00 8.92
CA SER A 12 8.19 16.81 8.37
C SER A 12 6.76 17.15 8.00
N SER A 13 6.33 16.68 6.82
CA SER A 13 4.95 16.69 6.33
C SER A 13 3.92 16.13 7.33
N GLU A 14 4.33 15.41 8.38
CA GLU A 14 3.43 14.88 9.42
C GLU A 14 3.26 15.79 10.66
N ASN A 15 3.98 16.92 10.75
CA ASN A 15 4.29 17.57 12.03
C ASN A 15 3.92 19.06 12.10
N GLY A 16 2.65 19.36 12.37
CA GLY A 16 2.16 20.71 12.73
C GLY A 16 2.68 21.27 14.07
N LEU A 17 3.83 20.81 14.58
CA LEU A 17 4.47 21.23 15.83
C LEU A 17 5.97 21.49 15.58
N CYS A 18 6.32 22.75 15.30
CA CYS A 18 7.70 23.21 15.15
C CYS A 18 8.30 23.67 16.49
N VAL A 19 9.61 23.44 16.67
CA VAL A 19 10.43 23.92 17.80
C VAL A 19 11.27 25.13 17.40
N LYS A 20 11.42 26.07 18.34
CA LYS A 20 12.13 27.36 18.27
C LYS A 20 13.62 27.27 17.89
N GLY A 21 14.07 28.27 17.13
CA GLY A 21 15.45 28.76 17.11
C GLY A 21 15.46 30.30 17.18
N ALA A 22 16.04 30.88 18.24
CA ALA A 22 16.05 32.33 18.48
C ALA A 22 16.99 33.07 17.53
N ALA A 23 16.50 34.12 16.86
CA ALA A 23 17.30 35.01 16.02
C ALA A 23 18.01 36.09 16.85
N GLY A 24 19.32 36.25 16.65
CA GLY A 24 20.11 37.42 17.05
C GLY A 24 20.87 38.00 15.84
N PRO A 25 21.18 39.30 15.79
CA PRO A 25 21.52 39.99 14.54
C PRO A 25 22.94 39.67 14.03
N LEU A 26 23.05 39.29 12.75
CA LEU A 26 24.32 39.12 12.02
C LEU A 26 24.96 40.48 11.72
N ARG A 27 26.14 40.74 12.29
CA ARG A 27 27.02 41.85 11.93
C ARG A 27 28.09 41.35 10.95
N ALA A 28 28.01 41.78 9.69
CA ALA A 28 28.93 41.41 8.64
C ALA A 28 30.34 41.99 8.89
N SER A 29 31.38 41.17 8.69
CA SER A 29 32.75 41.66 8.48
C SER A 29 33.45 40.78 7.44
N LYS A 30 33.79 41.43 6.32
CA LYS A 30 34.53 40.87 5.18
C LYS A 30 35.98 40.65 5.54
N ALA A 31 36.54 39.49 5.18
CA ALA A 31 37.96 39.37 4.85
C ALA A 31 38.15 38.30 3.76
N LYS A 32 38.68 38.74 2.61
CA LYS A 32 39.16 37.92 1.49
C LYS A 32 40.59 37.48 1.78
N ALA A 33 40.94 36.24 1.46
CA ALA A 33 42.31 35.87 1.06
C ALA A 33 42.27 34.67 0.08
N HIS A 34 42.98 34.83 -1.03
CA HIS A 34 43.10 33.90 -2.17
C HIS A 34 44.28 32.93 -1.97
N HIS A 35 44.02 31.62 -2.14
CA HIS A 35 44.76 30.55 -2.88
C HIS A 35 46.27 30.26 -2.62
N PRO A 36 46.81 29.04 -2.89
CA PRO A 36 46.43 28.13 -3.99
C PRO A 36 46.40 26.61 -3.72
N ALA A 37 46.05 25.90 -4.80
CA ALA A 37 45.67 24.50 -4.95
C ALA A 37 46.72 23.44 -4.61
N ALA A 38 46.24 22.32 -4.06
CA ALA A 38 46.88 21.01 -4.19
C ALA A 38 45.81 20.00 -4.64
N LYS A 39 46.03 19.40 -5.81
CA LYS A 39 45.18 18.37 -6.40
C LYS A 39 45.39 17.05 -5.65
N HIS A 40 44.39 16.61 -4.90
CA HIS A 40 44.25 15.20 -4.55
C HIS A 40 43.03 14.64 -5.27
N HIS A 41 43.29 13.90 -6.34
CA HIS A 41 42.31 13.03 -6.97
C HIS A 41 41.98 11.90 -5.99
N HIS A 42 40.94 12.10 -5.17
CA HIS A 42 40.22 10.98 -4.58
C HIS A 42 39.13 10.55 -5.56
N HIS A 43 39.37 9.44 -6.23
CA HIS A 43 38.32 8.65 -6.87
C HIS A 43 37.37 8.18 -5.76
N SER A 44 36.29 8.95 -5.54
CA SER A 44 35.14 8.49 -4.76
C SER A 44 34.51 7.33 -5.51
N GLY A 45 34.71 6.11 -4.99
CA GLY A 45 33.98 4.95 -5.45
C GLY A 45 32.49 5.22 -5.27
N GLN A 46 31.75 5.26 -6.37
CA GLN A 46 30.30 5.13 -6.34
C GLN A 46 29.97 3.79 -5.68
N LYS A 47 29.70 3.80 -4.37
CA LYS A 47 28.95 2.72 -3.73
C LYS A 47 27.63 2.63 -4.51
N VAL A 48 27.44 1.52 -5.20
CA VAL A 48 26.14 1.15 -5.78
C VAL A 48 25.17 1.13 -4.60
N ARG A 49 24.30 2.14 -4.52
CA ARG A 49 23.31 2.25 -3.46
C ARG A 49 22.20 1.27 -3.79
N ILE A 50 21.96 0.32 -2.89
CA ILE A 50 20.85 -0.61 -3.01
C ILE A 50 19.59 0.19 -2.64
N PRO A 51 18.56 0.25 -3.51
CA PRO A 51 17.31 0.93 -3.16
C PRO A 51 16.72 0.36 -1.88
N PRO A 52 16.09 1.19 -1.03
CA PRO A 52 15.37 0.67 0.11
C PRO A 52 14.26 -0.27 -0.36
N HIS A 53 14.06 -1.37 0.37
CA HIS A 53 12.98 -2.32 0.13
C HIS A 53 12.35 -2.72 1.46
N ALA A 54 11.04 -2.96 1.43
CA ALA A 54 10.35 -3.55 2.58
C ALA A 54 10.82 -5.00 2.77
N ASN A 55 10.85 -5.46 4.02
CA ASN A 55 11.18 -6.85 4.30
C ASN A 55 9.94 -7.76 4.25
N ALA A 56 10.20 -9.07 4.27
CA ALA A 56 9.16 -10.09 4.19
C ALA A 56 8.14 -9.97 5.32
N GLU A 57 8.58 -9.59 6.52
CA GLU A 57 7.74 -9.39 7.70
C GLU A 57 6.73 -8.26 7.48
N ALA A 58 7.16 -7.11 6.95
CA ALA A 58 6.28 -6.00 6.63
C ALA A 58 5.24 -6.37 5.55
N ILE A 59 5.71 -7.01 4.48
CA ILE A 59 4.83 -7.43 3.37
C ILE A 59 3.81 -8.49 3.85
N THR A 60 4.25 -9.43 4.68
CA THR A 60 3.37 -10.45 5.27
C THR A 60 2.34 -9.82 6.20
N PHE A 61 2.73 -8.82 6.99
CA PHE A 61 1.80 -8.09 7.84
C PHE A 61 0.70 -7.39 7.04
N LEU A 62 1.06 -6.64 5.98
CA LEU A 62 0.06 -5.97 5.12
C LEU A 62 -0.86 -6.97 4.43
N ARG A 63 -0.34 -8.12 4.00
CA ARG A 63 -1.15 -9.21 3.40
C ARG A 63 -2.05 -9.92 4.41
N SER A 64 -1.75 -9.82 5.71
CA SER A 64 -2.56 -10.40 6.79
C SER A 64 -3.77 -9.55 7.16
N LEU A 65 -3.89 -8.33 6.61
CA LEU A 65 -5.00 -7.42 6.90
C LEU A 65 -6.30 -7.99 6.33
N GLN A 66 -7.32 -8.08 7.18
CA GLN A 66 -8.66 -8.52 6.82
C GLN A 66 -9.58 -7.32 6.59
N LEU A 67 -10.59 -7.50 5.73
CA LEU A 67 -11.54 -6.45 5.39
C LEU A 67 -12.34 -5.99 6.62
N GLU A 68 -12.65 -6.92 7.52
CA GLU A 68 -13.39 -6.70 8.76
C GLU A 68 -12.63 -5.75 9.70
N GLU A 69 -11.30 -5.88 9.77
CA GLU A 69 -10.43 -5.00 10.57
C GLU A 69 -10.40 -3.60 9.99
N LEU A 70 -10.28 -3.50 8.66
CA LEU A 70 -10.32 -2.22 7.96
C LEU A 70 -11.68 -1.53 8.10
N GLN A 71 -12.76 -2.29 8.25
CA GLN A 71 -14.10 -1.74 8.51
C GLN A 71 -14.25 -1.22 9.94
N LYS A 72 -13.58 -1.84 10.91
CA LYS A 72 -13.53 -1.34 12.30
C LYS A 72 -12.72 -0.04 12.42
N ALA A 73 -11.76 0.18 11.52
CA ALA A 73 -10.98 1.41 11.46
C ALA A 73 -11.75 2.62 10.85
N VAL A 74 -13.03 2.49 10.50
CA VAL A 74 -13.84 3.57 9.86
C VAL A 74 -14.55 4.41 10.92
N PHE A 75 -13.89 5.46 11.37
CA PHE A 75 -14.40 6.46 12.30
C PHE A 75 -13.56 7.74 12.24
N SER A 76 -14.02 8.77 12.94
CA SER A 76 -13.34 10.06 13.02
C SER A 76 -13.01 10.41 14.47
N GLU A 77 -11.90 11.13 14.66
CA GLU A 77 -11.49 11.67 15.95
C GLU A 77 -10.87 13.05 15.80
N THR A 78 -10.96 13.85 16.85
CA THR A 78 -10.34 15.16 16.95
C THR A 78 -9.57 15.27 18.26
N LEU A 79 -8.31 15.67 18.17
CA LEU A 79 -7.41 15.88 19.29
C LEU A 79 -7.09 17.38 19.40
N THR A 80 -7.00 17.87 20.62
CA THR A 80 -6.49 19.22 20.89
C THR A 80 -4.96 19.20 20.93
N MET A 81 -4.34 20.17 20.27
CA MET A 81 -2.89 20.35 20.26
C MET A 81 -2.47 21.27 21.40
N PHE A 82 -1.50 20.84 22.20
CA PHE A 82 -0.99 21.56 23.36
C PHE A 82 0.49 21.94 23.20
N SER A 83 0.86 23.10 23.75
CA SER A 83 2.24 23.58 23.87
C SER A 83 3.04 22.85 24.97
N ASP A 84 4.34 23.17 25.10
CA ASP A 84 5.17 22.77 26.25
C ASP A 84 4.57 23.17 27.60
N ILE A 85 3.94 24.35 27.65
CA ILE A 85 3.33 24.91 28.86
C ILE A 85 1.87 24.47 29.06
N GLY A 86 1.35 23.59 28.20
CA GLY A 86 0.01 23.03 28.33
C GLY A 86 -1.12 23.95 27.82
N GLU A 87 -0.79 24.95 27.02
CA GLU A 87 -1.79 25.83 26.40
C GLU A 87 -2.34 25.21 25.10
N PRO A 88 -3.66 25.26 24.86
CA PRO A 88 -4.24 24.79 23.61
C PRO A 88 -3.86 25.71 22.45
N GLN A 89 -3.25 25.15 21.42
CA GLN A 89 -2.73 25.88 20.26
C GLN A 89 -3.48 25.56 18.96
N GLY A 90 -4.30 24.52 18.95
CA GLY A 90 -4.92 24.04 17.72
C GLY A 90 -5.61 22.71 17.87
N GLU A 91 -5.95 22.11 16.73
CA GLU A 91 -6.65 20.83 16.64
C GLU A 91 -6.07 19.98 15.53
N LEU A 92 -6.12 18.66 15.73
CA LEU A 92 -5.84 17.62 14.75
C LEU A 92 -7.10 16.76 14.60
N THR A 93 -7.66 16.70 13.41
CA THR A 93 -8.78 15.83 13.05
C THR A 93 -8.29 14.74 12.13
N ILE A 94 -8.72 13.50 12.37
CA ILE A 94 -8.48 12.35 11.50
C ILE A 94 -9.84 11.72 11.22
N ASP A 95 -10.14 11.51 9.95
CA ASP A 95 -11.37 10.91 9.48
C ASP A 95 -11.07 9.78 8.50
N VAL A 96 -11.67 8.61 8.75
CA VAL A 96 -11.57 7.44 7.88
C VAL A 96 -12.97 7.03 7.48
N GLN A 97 -13.22 7.06 6.17
CA GLN A 97 -14.50 6.78 5.57
C GLN A 97 -14.42 5.61 4.59
N ARG A 98 -15.55 4.94 4.39
CA ARG A 98 -15.71 3.96 3.31
C ARG A 98 -15.85 4.69 1.99
N SER A 99 -15.02 4.30 1.04
CA SER A 99 -15.02 4.83 -0.32
C SER A 99 -15.13 3.69 -1.34
N ARG A 100 -15.36 4.06 -2.60
CA ARG A 100 -15.32 3.14 -3.72
C ARG A 100 -14.48 3.77 -4.81
N CYS A 101 -13.49 3.02 -5.29
CA CYS A 101 -12.64 3.43 -6.38
C CYS A 101 -12.88 2.51 -7.57
N SER A 102 -12.89 3.11 -8.76
CA SER A 102 -12.95 2.36 -10.01
C SER A 102 -11.55 1.86 -10.32
N ASP A 103 -11.42 0.57 -10.62
CA ASP A 103 -10.22 0.07 -11.29
C ASP A 103 -10.18 0.52 -12.77
N GLU A 104 -9.08 0.19 -13.45
CA GLU A 104 -8.85 0.49 -14.87
C GLU A 104 -9.91 -0.14 -15.81
N VAL A 105 -10.67 -1.13 -15.32
CA VAL A 105 -11.71 -1.87 -16.05
C VAL A 105 -13.12 -1.36 -15.71
N GLY A 106 -13.24 -0.34 -14.85
CA GLY A 106 -14.53 0.23 -14.44
C GLY A 106 -15.21 -0.49 -13.27
N ILE A 107 -14.55 -1.46 -12.63
CA ILE A 107 -15.10 -2.22 -11.51
C ILE A 107 -14.88 -1.44 -10.22
N LEU A 108 -15.96 -1.18 -9.50
CA LEU A 108 -15.92 -0.55 -8.19
C LEU A 108 -15.40 -1.54 -7.14
N THR A 109 -14.27 -1.21 -6.53
CA THR A 109 -13.66 -1.97 -5.44
C THR A 109 -13.83 -1.24 -4.11
N TYR A 110 -13.72 -1.98 -2.99
CA TYR A 110 -13.75 -1.39 -1.65
C TYR A 110 -12.46 -0.62 -1.40
N CYS A 111 -12.58 0.64 -1.02
CA CYS A 111 -11.45 1.54 -0.78
C CYS A 111 -11.71 2.33 0.52
N LEU A 112 -10.67 2.79 1.16
CA LEU A 112 -10.78 3.70 2.31
C LEU A 112 -10.41 5.10 1.86
N PHE A 113 -11.25 6.08 2.18
CA PHE A 113 -10.87 7.48 2.10
C PHE A 113 -10.40 7.92 3.47
N VAL A 114 -9.20 8.48 3.55
CA VAL A 114 -8.62 8.98 4.79
C VAL A 114 -8.37 10.46 4.61
N HIS A 115 -8.77 11.27 5.58
CA HIS A 115 -8.45 12.69 5.65
C HIS A 115 -7.95 13.02 7.05
N ALA A 116 -6.73 13.56 7.14
CA ALA A 116 -6.22 14.14 8.36
C ALA A 116 -5.91 15.62 8.14
N PHE A 117 -6.34 16.44 9.07
CA PHE A 117 -6.17 17.89 9.03
C PHE A 117 -5.72 18.38 10.39
N SER A 118 -4.66 19.17 10.42
CA SER A 118 -4.24 19.87 11.63
C SER A 118 -4.09 21.35 11.36
N ARG A 119 -4.45 22.16 12.36
CA ARG A 119 -4.26 23.61 12.33
C ARG A 119 -3.85 24.07 13.71
N SER A 120 -2.73 24.78 13.79
CA SER A 120 -2.18 25.30 15.04
C SER A 120 -1.63 26.70 14.87
N VAL A 121 -1.58 27.45 15.97
CA VAL A 121 -0.87 28.73 16.08
C VAL A 121 0.25 28.56 17.09
N VAL A 122 1.48 28.54 16.61
CA VAL A 122 2.69 28.38 17.44
C VAL A 122 3.50 29.66 17.33
N ASP A 123 3.79 30.32 18.46
CA ASP A 123 4.52 31.60 18.49
C ASP A 123 3.98 32.66 17.50
N GLN A 124 2.65 32.80 17.41
CA GLN A 124 1.95 33.69 16.47
C GLN A 124 2.08 33.34 14.98
N VAL A 125 2.70 32.20 14.65
CA VAL A 125 2.78 31.66 13.29
C VAL A 125 1.67 30.64 13.10
N LEU A 126 0.84 30.84 12.07
CA LEU A 126 -0.18 29.87 11.68
C LEU A 126 0.47 28.74 10.88
N CYS A 127 0.35 27.53 11.40
CA CYS A 127 0.74 26.29 10.76
C CYS A 127 -0.53 25.48 10.45
N ALA A 128 -0.61 24.90 9.27
CA ALA A 128 -1.60 23.85 9.05
C ALA A 128 -1.08 22.82 8.07
N ASN A 129 -1.67 21.64 8.19
CA ASN A 129 -1.32 20.48 7.39
C ASN A 129 -2.60 19.72 7.06
N THR A 130 -2.72 19.28 5.82
CA THR A 130 -3.81 18.43 5.35
C THR A 130 -3.23 17.29 4.54
N VAL A 131 -3.65 16.07 4.83
CA VAL A 131 -3.36 14.92 4.00
C VAL A 131 -4.65 14.16 3.77
N GLN A 132 -4.95 13.86 2.51
CA GLN A 132 -6.10 13.06 2.12
C GLN A 132 -5.70 12.02 1.10
N GLY A 133 -6.37 10.88 1.06
CA GLY A 133 -6.05 9.86 0.09
C GLY A 133 -7.00 8.68 0.07
N ASN A 134 -7.03 7.99 -1.06
CA ASN A 134 -7.75 6.74 -1.23
C ASN A 134 -6.77 5.55 -1.14
N LEU A 135 -7.14 4.56 -0.35
CA LEU A 135 -6.38 3.35 -0.09
C LEU A 135 -7.14 2.12 -0.57
N SER A 136 -6.40 1.13 -1.08
CA SER A 136 -6.95 -0.18 -1.41
C SER A 136 -7.28 -1.00 -0.15
N ALA A 137 -7.92 -2.16 -0.33
CA ALA A 137 -8.15 -3.12 0.74
C ALA A 137 -6.86 -3.75 1.32
N GLN A 138 -5.70 -3.50 0.72
CA GLN A 138 -4.38 -3.92 1.23
C GLN A 138 -3.57 -2.73 1.78
N LEU A 139 -4.22 -1.58 2.00
CA LEU A 139 -3.59 -0.31 2.39
C LEU A 139 -2.56 0.22 1.38
N GLU A 140 -2.67 -0.18 0.11
CA GLU A 140 -1.87 0.44 -0.94
C GLU A 140 -2.46 1.79 -1.32
N VAL A 141 -1.62 2.82 -1.45
CA VAL A 141 -2.06 4.13 -1.91
C VAL A 141 -2.50 4.07 -3.37
N ILE A 142 -3.70 4.57 -3.64
CA ILE A 142 -4.24 4.78 -4.99
C ILE A 142 -3.98 6.23 -5.39
N GLU A 143 -4.35 7.14 -4.51
CA GLU A 143 -4.01 8.56 -4.59
C GLU A 143 -3.85 9.15 -3.19
N GLN A 144 -2.95 10.10 -3.04
CA GLN A 144 -2.80 10.91 -1.83
C GLN A 144 -2.45 12.33 -2.22
N HIS A 145 -3.02 13.31 -1.53
CA HIS A 145 -2.70 14.73 -1.65
C HIS A 145 -2.36 15.24 -0.25
N SER A 146 -1.10 15.63 -0.05
CA SER A 146 -0.61 16.27 1.16
C SER A 146 -0.30 17.74 0.88
N GLN A 147 -0.68 18.63 1.79
CA GLN A 147 -0.37 20.05 1.73
C GLN A 147 -0.06 20.57 3.13
N GLU A 148 1.14 21.12 3.26
CA GLU A 148 1.63 21.81 4.44
C GLU A 148 1.78 23.30 4.13
N PHE A 149 1.32 24.16 5.03
CA PHE A 149 1.57 25.58 4.92
C PHE A 149 1.99 26.18 6.27
N ILE A 150 2.93 27.12 6.19
CA ILE A 150 3.40 27.91 7.32
C ILE A 150 3.36 29.37 6.93
N LYS A 151 2.57 30.17 7.64
CA LYS A 151 2.47 31.61 7.39
C LYS A 151 3.49 32.37 8.24
N PHE A 152 4.76 32.35 7.85
CA PHE A 152 5.73 33.27 8.44
C PHE A 152 5.35 34.73 8.12
N GLN A 153 5.74 35.65 9.00
CA GLN A 153 5.42 37.07 8.85
C GLN A 153 6.04 37.72 7.61
N THR A 154 7.10 37.13 7.05
CA THR A 154 7.86 37.70 5.93
C THR A 154 7.70 36.89 4.64
N ILE A 155 7.78 35.57 4.70
CA ILE A 155 7.74 34.68 3.52
C ILE A 155 6.93 33.42 3.86
N PRO A 156 5.72 33.23 3.30
CA PRO A 156 4.98 32.00 3.51
C PRO A 156 5.68 30.82 2.83
N MET A 157 5.73 29.68 3.52
CA MET A 157 6.21 28.42 2.97
C MET A 157 5.01 27.51 2.70
N GLU A 158 4.97 26.91 1.52
CA GLU A 158 3.94 25.93 1.15
C GLU A 158 4.61 24.72 0.51
N ARG A 159 4.27 23.52 1.00
CA ARG A 159 4.70 22.25 0.43
C ARG A 159 3.49 21.43 0.05
N LYS A 160 3.51 20.84 -1.15
CA LYS A 160 2.49 19.86 -1.57
C LYS A 160 3.18 18.60 -2.06
N VAL A 161 2.58 17.46 -1.74
CA VAL A 161 3.02 16.16 -2.24
C VAL A 161 1.80 15.41 -2.73
N ASP A 162 1.78 15.12 -4.02
CA ASP A 162 0.76 14.29 -4.64
C ASP A 162 1.34 12.93 -4.98
N LEU A 163 0.70 11.86 -4.50
CA LEU A 163 0.97 10.49 -4.87
C LEU A 163 -0.18 10.00 -5.75
N LEU A 164 0.14 9.40 -6.89
CA LEU A 164 -0.85 8.85 -7.81
C LEU A 164 -0.37 7.53 -8.41
N LYS A 165 -1.14 6.47 -8.21
CA LYS A 165 -0.89 5.14 -8.79
C LYS A 165 -1.63 5.00 -10.11
N ARG A 166 -0.90 4.79 -11.22
CA ARG A 166 -1.43 4.50 -12.57
C ARG A 166 -0.48 3.59 -13.34
N ASP A 167 -1.01 2.72 -14.20
CA ASP A 167 -0.23 1.96 -15.19
C ASP A 167 0.98 1.22 -14.56
N ASN A 168 0.75 0.54 -13.43
CA ASN A 168 1.76 -0.16 -12.63
C ASN A 168 2.91 0.73 -12.10
N GLN A 169 2.68 2.03 -11.91
CA GLN A 169 3.65 2.98 -11.37
C GLN A 169 3.00 3.90 -10.32
N LEU A 170 3.78 4.29 -9.32
CA LEU A 170 3.43 5.34 -8.37
C LEU A 170 4.21 6.60 -8.72
N THR A 171 3.50 7.67 -9.09
CA THR A 171 4.11 8.97 -9.36
C THR A 171 3.95 9.87 -8.14
N MET A 172 5.06 10.43 -7.67
CA MET A 172 5.12 11.44 -6.63
C MET A 172 5.47 12.79 -7.25
N THR A 173 4.60 13.77 -7.09
CA THR A 173 4.85 15.16 -7.48
C THR A 173 4.97 16.02 -6.25
N ARG A 174 6.13 16.65 -6.06
CA ARG A 174 6.41 17.56 -4.95
C ARG A 174 6.41 18.99 -5.47
N TYR A 175 5.67 19.86 -4.79
CA TYR A 175 5.67 21.30 -4.98
C TYR A 175 6.23 21.95 -3.73
N MET A 176 7.27 22.77 -3.86
CA MET A 176 7.82 23.57 -2.77
C MET A 176 7.77 25.03 -3.21
N LYS A 177 7.06 25.85 -2.44
CA LYS A 177 7.00 27.28 -2.64
C LYS A 177 7.63 27.96 -1.42
N GLU A 178 8.71 28.66 -1.67
CA GLU A 178 9.36 29.56 -0.73
C GLU A 178 9.41 30.93 -1.42
N ASP A 179 8.62 31.88 -0.92
CA ASP A 179 8.47 33.22 -1.53
C ASP A 179 7.87 33.20 -2.96
N GLU A 180 8.56 33.79 -3.94
CA GLU A 180 8.21 33.74 -5.37
C GLU A 180 8.76 32.49 -6.07
N ASP A 181 9.71 31.77 -5.45
CA ASP A 181 10.34 30.59 -6.04
C ASP A 181 9.44 29.37 -5.87
N ILE A 182 9.13 28.72 -7.01
CA ILE A 182 8.37 27.48 -7.05
C ILE A 182 9.28 26.38 -7.61
N LYS A 183 9.55 25.38 -6.80
CA LYS A 183 10.27 24.16 -7.20
C LYS A 183 9.29 23.01 -7.33
N VAL A 184 9.27 22.38 -8.50
CA VAL A 184 8.47 21.18 -8.76
C VAL A 184 9.40 20.02 -9.07
N GLU A 185 9.23 18.91 -8.37
CA GLU A 185 9.98 17.67 -8.58
C GLU A 185 9.01 16.52 -8.82
N VAL A 186 9.26 15.71 -9.83
CA VAL A 186 8.47 14.52 -10.14
C VAL A 186 9.38 13.32 -10.04
N THR A 187 8.97 12.33 -9.25
CA THR A 187 9.65 11.04 -9.13
C THR A 187 8.64 9.94 -9.37
N THR A 188 9.04 8.90 -10.11
CA THR A 188 8.16 7.77 -10.42
C THR A 188 8.80 6.47 -9.97
N PHE A 189 7.98 5.61 -9.36
CA PHE A 189 8.41 4.34 -8.81
C PHE A 189 7.60 3.21 -9.45
N PRO A 190 8.25 2.19 -10.06
CA PRO A 190 7.55 0.99 -10.50
C PRO A 190 6.89 0.28 -9.32
N CYS A 191 5.64 -0.18 -9.47
CA CYS A 191 4.90 -0.81 -8.36
C CYS A 191 5.63 -2.01 -7.75
N ASP A 192 6.33 -2.79 -8.59
CA ASP A 192 7.12 -3.94 -8.14
C ASP A 192 8.25 -3.57 -7.17
N THR A 193 8.70 -2.31 -7.19
CA THR A 193 9.79 -1.80 -6.33
C THR A 193 9.30 -1.21 -5.00
N ILE A 194 8.00 -0.89 -4.91
CA ILE A 194 7.37 -0.25 -3.74
C ILE A 194 6.46 -1.21 -2.97
N ALA A 195 6.64 -2.52 -3.16
CA ALA A 195 5.94 -3.51 -2.34
C ALA A 195 6.20 -3.25 -0.85
N GLY A 196 5.14 -3.14 -0.06
CA GLY A 196 5.24 -2.81 1.36
C GLY A 196 5.34 -1.31 1.67
N PHE A 197 5.04 -0.44 0.70
CA PHE A 197 4.95 1.01 0.91
C PHE A 197 3.72 1.40 1.73
N VAL A 198 3.94 2.22 2.75
CA VAL A 198 2.95 2.78 3.65
C VAL A 198 3.03 4.30 3.50
N SER A 199 1.99 4.90 2.89
CA SER A 199 1.83 6.34 2.80
C SER A 199 1.38 6.95 4.13
N GLU A 200 1.39 8.28 4.25
CA GLU A 200 0.90 9.00 5.46
C GLU A 200 -0.54 8.60 5.80
N THR A 201 -1.42 8.48 4.80
CA THR A 201 -2.80 8.03 5.03
C THR A 201 -2.89 6.55 5.42
N ALA A 202 -2.07 5.69 4.80
CA ALA A 202 -2.02 4.27 5.14
C ALA A 202 -1.50 4.06 6.57
N ASN A 203 -0.54 4.86 7.02
CA ASN A 203 0.01 4.83 8.38
C ASN A 203 -1.09 5.04 9.43
N LEU A 204 -1.97 6.03 9.23
CA LEU A 204 -3.07 6.31 10.17
C LEU A 204 -4.00 5.11 10.34
N VAL A 205 -4.36 4.43 9.25
CA VAL A 205 -5.19 3.22 9.32
C VAL A 205 -4.41 2.04 9.91
N LEU A 206 -3.14 1.90 9.55
CA LEU A 206 -2.27 0.85 10.04
C LEU A 206 -2.11 0.90 11.58
N LEU A 207 -1.95 2.10 12.14
CA LEU A 207 -1.88 2.32 13.59
C LEU A 207 -3.17 1.88 14.29
N ARG A 208 -4.35 2.18 13.73
CA ARG A 208 -5.64 1.70 14.26
C ARG A 208 -5.71 0.18 14.30
N VAL A 209 -5.25 -0.49 13.23
CA VAL A 209 -5.22 -1.96 13.18
C VAL A 209 -4.23 -2.53 14.20
N MET A 210 -3.04 -1.93 14.36
CA MET A 210 -2.07 -2.37 15.37
C MET A 210 -2.62 -2.25 16.79
N ALA A 211 -3.36 -1.18 17.08
CA ALA A 211 -4.04 -0.99 18.36
C ALA A 211 -5.13 -2.03 18.58
N TRP A 212 -5.98 -2.27 17.58
CA TRP A 212 -7.03 -3.29 17.70
C TRP A 212 -6.46 -4.69 17.93
N ARG A 213 -5.38 -5.03 17.22
CA ARG A 213 -4.66 -6.31 17.42
C ARG A 213 -3.83 -6.35 18.70
N GLN A 214 -3.62 -5.21 19.38
CA GLN A 214 -2.70 -5.05 20.50
C GLN A 214 -1.29 -5.60 20.20
N THR A 215 -0.83 -5.45 18.95
CA THR A 215 0.48 -5.94 18.52
C THR A 215 1.05 -5.14 17.36
N VAL A 216 2.38 -5.05 17.33
CA VAL A 216 3.15 -4.56 16.18
C VAL A 216 3.92 -5.73 15.55
N PRO A 217 4.16 -5.72 14.23
CA PRO A 217 4.95 -6.75 13.58
C PRO A 217 6.42 -6.64 13.99
N ARG A 218 6.96 -7.71 14.56
CA ARG A 218 8.35 -7.76 15.02
C ARG A 218 9.30 -7.68 13.83
N ASN A 219 10.33 -6.83 13.95
CA ASN A 219 11.38 -6.61 12.95
C ASN A 219 10.86 -6.18 11.56
N ALA A 220 9.62 -5.74 11.43
CA ALA A 220 9.10 -5.28 10.16
C ALA A 220 9.67 -3.90 9.79
N ARG A 221 10.08 -3.77 8.53
CA ARG A 221 10.56 -2.55 7.90
C ARG A 221 9.67 -2.30 6.69
N PHE A 222 8.77 -1.33 6.83
CA PHE A 222 7.88 -0.88 5.77
C PHE A 222 8.60 0.15 4.92
N LEU A 223 8.26 0.24 3.63
CA LEU A 223 8.69 1.37 2.83
C LEU A 223 7.88 2.61 3.21
N ALA A 224 8.52 3.75 3.27
CA ALA A 224 7.89 5.04 3.57
C ALA A 224 8.63 6.18 2.87
N LEU A 225 8.06 7.37 2.93
CA LEU A 225 8.75 8.60 2.54
C LEU A 225 9.32 9.26 3.79
N ASP A 226 10.56 9.75 3.72
CA ASP A 226 11.11 10.61 4.76
C ASP A 226 10.59 12.05 4.65
N THR A 227 11.09 12.95 5.48
CA THR A 227 10.66 14.36 5.51
C THR A 227 10.93 15.11 4.20
N ASP A 228 11.99 14.70 3.50
CA ASP A 228 12.35 15.20 2.17
C ASP A 228 11.62 14.44 1.05
N GLY A 229 10.71 13.53 1.45
CA GLY A 229 10.10 12.41 0.73
C GLY A 229 10.97 11.79 -0.33
N ARG A 230 12.15 11.37 0.11
CA ARG A 230 12.89 10.27 -0.50
C ARG A 230 12.33 8.96 0.03
N LEU A 231 12.41 7.90 -0.78
CA LEU A 231 12.09 6.57 -0.29
C LEU A 231 13.08 6.19 0.81
N SER A 232 12.53 5.68 1.91
CA SER A 232 13.25 5.17 3.07
C SER A 232 12.42 4.04 3.69
N TYR A 233 12.64 3.73 4.95
CA TYR A 233 11.87 2.76 5.70
C TYR A 233 11.30 3.34 6.98
N SER A 234 10.17 2.76 7.40
CA SER A 234 9.53 3.02 8.68
C SER A 234 9.46 1.73 9.50
N THR A 235 9.70 1.86 10.81
CA THR A 235 9.65 0.77 11.79
C THR A 235 8.68 1.11 12.90
N TYR A 236 8.03 0.09 13.46
CA TYR A 236 7.07 0.23 14.54
C TYR A 236 7.51 -0.60 15.74
N GLN A 237 7.43 -0.01 16.93
CA GLN A 237 7.77 -0.66 18.19
C GLN A 237 6.62 -0.50 19.19
N ALA A 238 6.21 -1.61 19.82
CA ALA A 238 5.27 -1.55 20.92
C ALA A 238 6.03 -1.14 22.19
N LEU A 239 5.58 -0.06 22.82
CA LEU A 239 6.13 0.42 24.11
C LEU A 239 5.35 -0.14 25.31
N GLY A 240 4.28 -0.90 25.06
CA GLY A 240 3.43 -1.50 26.07
C GLY A 240 2.10 -0.76 26.21
N SER A 241 1.42 -1.00 27.33
CA SER A 241 0.16 -0.33 27.68
C SER A 241 0.34 0.59 28.87
N GLN A 242 -0.40 1.69 28.89
CA GLN A 242 -0.40 2.66 29.98
C GLN A 242 -1.82 3.14 30.24
N THR A 243 -2.17 3.40 31.50
CA THR A 243 -3.41 4.13 31.83
C THR A 243 -3.17 5.62 31.74
N ILE A 244 -3.99 6.31 30.96
CA ILE A 244 -4.00 7.77 30.85
C ILE A 244 -5.35 8.33 31.31
N GLN A 245 -5.34 9.59 31.73
CA GLN A 245 -6.55 10.35 32.01
C GLN A 245 -7.00 11.06 30.74
N VAL A 246 -8.22 10.77 30.30
CA VAL A 246 -8.91 11.50 29.23
C VAL A 246 -10.15 12.10 29.87
N ASP A 247 -10.19 13.44 29.96
CA ASP A 247 -11.20 14.17 30.74
C ASP A 247 -11.21 13.77 32.22
N HIS A 248 -12.29 13.13 32.69
CA HIS A 248 -12.46 12.61 34.05
C HIS A 248 -12.43 11.08 34.12
N HIS A 249 -12.00 10.43 33.02
CA HIS A 249 -12.04 8.99 32.87
C HIS A 249 -10.63 8.41 32.67
N GLU A 250 -10.38 7.29 33.33
CA GLU A 250 -9.20 6.47 33.08
C GLU A 250 -9.42 5.59 31.86
N ALA A 251 -8.46 5.64 30.92
CA ALA A 251 -8.44 4.79 29.75
C ALA A 251 -7.08 4.10 29.61
N GLU A 252 -7.12 2.78 29.39
CA GLU A 252 -5.93 2.02 29.01
C GLU A 252 -5.63 2.25 27.53
N VAL A 253 -4.38 2.59 27.22
CA VAL A 253 -3.92 2.83 25.85
C VAL A 253 -2.74 1.94 25.50
N PHE A 254 -2.74 1.43 24.28
CA PHE A 254 -1.62 0.74 23.65
C PHE A 254 -0.71 1.74 22.97
N ILE A 255 0.59 1.69 23.27
CA ILE A 255 1.56 2.67 22.81
C ILE A 255 2.40 2.08 21.68
N VAL A 256 2.33 2.73 20.52
CA VAL A 256 3.15 2.41 19.34
C VAL A 256 4.09 3.57 19.06
N GLU A 257 5.39 3.29 18.98
CA GLU A 257 6.37 4.22 18.45
C GLU A 257 6.66 3.88 16.99
N GLN A 258 6.43 4.85 16.11
CA GLN A 258 6.85 4.80 14.72
C GLN A 258 8.15 5.58 14.57
N THR A 259 9.14 5.01 13.89
CA THR A 259 10.34 5.72 13.46
C THR A 259 10.41 5.71 11.95
N VAL A 260 10.49 6.90 11.33
CA VAL A 260 10.79 7.08 9.92
C VAL A 260 12.28 7.40 9.80
N HIS A 261 13.01 6.53 9.10
CA HIS A 261 14.46 6.67 8.93
C HIS A 261 14.76 7.60 7.76
N SER A 262 15.95 8.19 7.73
CA SER A 262 16.44 8.93 6.56
C SER A 262 17.92 8.57 6.34
N GLU A 263 18.35 8.48 5.08
CA GLU A 263 19.76 8.22 4.76
C GLU A 263 20.63 9.45 5.02
N ASP A 264 20.11 10.63 4.71
CA ASP A 264 20.84 11.89 4.77
C ASP A 264 20.42 12.76 5.96
N GLY A 265 19.30 12.42 6.61
CA GLY A 265 18.71 13.15 7.74
C GLY A 265 18.71 12.37 9.06
N ILE A 266 18.15 12.98 10.09
CA ILE A 266 17.95 12.36 11.41
C ILE A 266 16.63 11.59 11.38
N PRO A 267 16.57 10.33 11.86
CA PRO A 267 15.31 9.61 12.00
C PRO A 267 14.31 10.39 12.86
N VAL A 268 13.05 10.42 12.42
CA VAL A 268 11.96 11.07 13.15
C VAL A 268 11.11 10.00 13.82
N SER A 269 10.94 10.11 15.14
CA SER A 269 10.10 9.20 15.92
C SER A 269 8.84 9.88 16.44
N CYS A 270 7.70 9.19 16.34
CA CYS A 270 6.40 9.61 16.85
C CYS A 270 5.80 8.49 17.70
N GLN A 271 5.31 8.82 18.89
CA GLN A 271 4.57 7.92 19.77
C GLN A 271 3.08 8.18 19.63
N PHE A 272 2.33 7.10 19.42
CA PHE A 272 0.89 7.07 19.29
C PHE A 272 0.31 6.24 20.43
N TYR A 273 -0.56 6.86 21.22
CA TYR A 273 -1.26 6.24 22.34
C TYR A 273 -2.67 5.97 21.83
N LEU A 274 -3.00 4.71 21.63
CA LEU A 274 -4.21 4.28 20.94
C LEU A 274 -5.13 3.55 21.92
N LEU A 275 -6.42 3.88 21.90
CA LEU A 275 -7.44 3.14 22.62
C LEU A 275 -7.61 1.73 22.03
N PRO A 276 -8.19 0.77 22.77
CA PRO A 276 -8.35 -0.61 22.31
C PRO A 276 -9.19 -0.75 21.03
N ASP A 277 -10.08 0.22 20.77
CA ASP A 277 -10.91 0.29 19.56
C ASP A 277 -10.20 0.98 18.36
N GLY A 278 -8.96 1.44 18.57
CA GLY A 278 -8.12 2.06 17.55
C GLY A 278 -8.08 3.59 17.58
N HIS A 279 -8.92 4.27 18.37
CA HIS A 279 -8.90 5.74 18.41
C HIS A 279 -7.56 6.27 18.92
N LEU A 280 -7.06 7.35 18.30
CA LEU A 280 -5.86 8.03 18.77
C LEU A 280 -6.18 8.89 19.99
N ALA A 281 -5.65 8.52 21.16
CA ALA A 281 -5.85 9.27 22.40
C ALA A 281 -4.76 10.32 22.64
N LYS A 282 -3.52 10.04 22.24
CA LYS A 282 -2.42 10.98 22.36
C LYS A 282 -1.36 10.74 21.29
N ARG A 283 -0.78 11.83 20.79
CA ARG A 283 0.37 11.81 19.86
C ARG A 283 1.48 12.70 20.39
N VAL A 284 2.70 12.18 20.40
CA VAL A 284 3.91 12.91 20.81
C VAL A 284 5.01 12.67 19.78
N GLN A 285 5.63 13.73 19.28
CA GLN A 285 6.85 13.61 18.48
C GLN A 285 8.06 13.66 19.40
N VAL A 286 8.95 12.67 19.29
CA VAL A 286 10.18 12.62 20.09
C VAL A 286 11.06 13.81 19.71
N GLY A 287 11.47 14.59 20.72
CA GLY A 287 12.26 15.81 20.54
C GLY A 287 11.45 17.08 20.26
N SER A 288 10.12 16.99 20.16
CA SER A 288 9.23 18.15 20.09
C SER A 288 8.48 18.33 21.42
N PRO A 289 8.30 19.56 21.94
CA PRO A 289 7.65 19.83 23.20
C PRO A 289 6.11 19.68 23.15
N GLY A 290 5.50 19.84 21.99
CA GLY A 290 4.04 19.79 21.87
C GLY A 290 3.48 18.39 21.74
N CYS A 291 2.20 18.25 22.05
CA CYS A 291 1.48 16.99 21.88
C CYS A 291 0.04 17.21 21.42
N CYS A 292 -0.55 16.20 20.80
CA CYS A 292 -1.99 16.15 20.54
C CYS A 292 -2.62 15.23 21.58
N VAL A 293 -3.71 15.64 22.21
CA VAL A 293 -4.41 14.88 23.23
C VAL A 293 -5.90 14.90 22.95
N LEU A 294 -6.52 13.73 23.03
CA LEU A 294 -7.96 13.55 22.99
C LEU A 294 -8.57 14.15 24.26
N THR A 295 -9.54 15.05 24.11
CA THR A 295 -10.14 15.77 25.24
C THR A 295 -11.41 15.12 25.76
N THR A 296 -12.05 14.27 24.97
CA THR A 296 -13.28 13.57 25.35
C THR A 296 -13.20 12.15 24.83
N LEU A 297 -13.49 11.16 25.70
CA LEU A 297 -13.54 9.78 25.26
C LEU A 297 -14.65 9.59 24.22
N PRO A 298 -14.36 8.91 23.09
CA PRO A 298 -15.39 8.55 22.14
C PRO A 298 -16.36 7.60 22.85
N ALA A 299 -17.63 7.62 22.44
CA ALA A 299 -18.54 6.56 22.84
C ALA A 299 -17.96 5.25 22.30
N LEU A 300 -17.49 4.38 23.20
CA LEU A 300 -17.00 3.05 22.84
C LEU A 300 -18.09 2.40 21.99
N ARG A 301 -17.77 2.13 20.73
CA ARG A 301 -18.64 1.31 19.90
C ARG A 301 -18.59 -0.07 20.55
N GLU A 302 -19.73 -0.50 21.10
CA GLU A 302 -19.93 -1.93 21.29
C GLU A 302 -19.60 -2.59 19.94
N GLU A 303 -18.91 -3.73 19.93
CA GLU A 303 -18.77 -4.50 18.70
C GLU A 303 -20.21 -4.73 18.22
N ASP A 304 -20.68 -3.92 17.27
CA ASP A 304 -21.89 -4.20 16.53
C ASP A 304 -21.61 -5.59 15.99
N GLU A 305 -22.25 -6.60 16.58
CA GLU A 305 -22.21 -7.97 16.10
C GLU A 305 -22.55 -7.82 14.63
N MET A 306 -21.52 -7.97 13.78
CA MET A 306 -21.68 -7.71 12.36
C MET A 306 -22.69 -8.75 11.91
N GLU A 307 -23.96 -8.34 11.79
CA GLU A 307 -25.05 -9.22 11.47
C GLU A 307 -24.58 -10.05 10.29
N SER A 308 -24.45 -11.35 10.52
CA SER A 308 -23.85 -12.25 9.54
C SER A 308 -24.53 -11.96 8.21
N ARG A 309 -23.73 -11.57 7.21
CA ARG A 309 -24.21 -11.08 5.92
C ARG A 309 -25.39 -11.98 5.50
N PRO A 310 -26.61 -11.45 5.34
CA PRO A 310 -27.77 -12.29 5.14
C PRO A 310 -27.48 -13.22 3.97
N VAL A 311 -27.48 -14.53 4.26
CA VAL A 311 -27.26 -15.55 3.26
C VAL A 311 -28.55 -15.60 2.44
N PHE A 312 -28.67 -14.69 1.48
CA PHE A 312 -29.74 -14.75 0.52
C PHE A 312 -29.58 -16.04 -0.26
N GLU A 313 -30.55 -16.94 -0.13
CA GLU A 313 -30.68 -18.06 -1.05
C GLU A 313 -30.68 -17.49 -2.47
N LYS A 314 -29.70 -17.88 -3.28
CA LYS A 314 -29.62 -17.45 -4.68
C LYS A 314 -30.85 -17.99 -5.39
N LYS A 315 -31.88 -17.16 -5.52
CA LYS A 315 -33.05 -17.47 -6.35
C LYS A 315 -32.56 -17.72 -7.77
N PRO A 316 -32.95 -18.83 -8.42
CA PRO A 316 -32.62 -19.07 -9.82
C PRO A 316 -33.09 -17.89 -10.66
N LEU A 317 -32.17 -17.25 -11.39
CA LEU A 317 -32.49 -16.16 -12.29
C LEU A 317 -33.26 -16.71 -13.48
N LYS A 318 -34.58 -16.49 -13.51
CA LYS A 318 -35.45 -16.82 -14.65
C LYS A 318 -35.36 -15.73 -15.72
N TRP A 319 -34.19 -15.64 -16.35
CA TRP A 319 -33.90 -14.58 -17.32
C TRP A 319 -34.80 -14.65 -18.57
N GLU A 320 -35.40 -15.80 -18.85
CA GLU A 320 -36.34 -15.98 -19.98
C GLU A 320 -37.68 -15.26 -19.76
N GLU A 321 -38.10 -15.06 -18.51
CA GLU A 321 -39.35 -14.39 -18.14
C GLU A 321 -39.16 -12.87 -17.94
N ASP A 322 -37.91 -12.43 -17.73
CA ASP A 322 -37.56 -11.03 -17.52
C ASP A 322 -37.31 -10.33 -18.86
N VAL A 323 -38.12 -9.33 -19.17
CA VAL A 323 -38.09 -8.60 -20.46
C VAL A 323 -36.74 -7.91 -20.69
N GLU A 324 -36.10 -7.38 -19.66
CA GLU A 324 -34.82 -6.67 -19.78
C GLU A 324 -33.67 -7.66 -20.01
N PHE A 325 -33.62 -8.75 -19.24
CA PHE A 325 -32.59 -9.78 -19.44
C PHE A 325 -32.76 -10.53 -20.76
N TYR A 326 -34.01 -10.81 -21.16
CA TYR A 326 -34.30 -11.41 -22.45
C TYR A 326 -33.86 -10.50 -23.60
N SER A 327 -34.08 -9.19 -23.51
CA SER A 327 -33.58 -8.22 -24.50
C SER A 327 -32.05 -8.27 -24.60
N LYS A 328 -31.35 -8.18 -23.47
CA LYS A 328 -29.87 -8.25 -23.43
C LYS A 328 -29.34 -9.56 -24.01
N PHE A 329 -30.02 -10.67 -23.75
CA PHE A 329 -29.68 -11.96 -24.34
C PHE A 329 -29.83 -11.97 -25.86
N LEU A 330 -30.92 -11.42 -26.39
CA LEU A 330 -31.14 -11.34 -27.83
C LEU A 330 -30.09 -10.47 -28.52
N ASP A 331 -29.78 -9.31 -27.94
CA ASP A 331 -28.75 -8.41 -28.46
C ASP A 331 -27.38 -9.10 -28.52
N ARG A 332 -26.98 -9.73 -27.41
CA ARG A 332 -25.70 -10.45 -27.35
C ARG A 332 -25.67 -11.66 -28.30
N LYS A 333 -26.78 -12.36 -28.46
CA LYS A 333 -26.92 -13.48 -29.39
C LYS A 333 -26.76 -13.02 -30.84
N GLU A 334 -27.36 -11.90 -31.22
CA GLU A 334 -27.22 -11.34 -32.56
C GLU A 334 -25.80 -10.82 -32.81
N GLU A 335 -25.20 -10.13 -31.84
CA GLU A 335 -23.81 -9.69 -31.90
C GLU A 335 -22.85 -10.86 -32.13
N LEU A 336 -22.97 -11.94 -31.36
CA LEU A 336 -22.16 -13.15 -31.53
C LEU A 336 -22.40 -13.82 -32.88
N ARG A 337 -23.64 -13.83 -33.39
CA ARG A 337 -23.97 -14.37 -34.71
C ARG A 337 -23.28 -13.58 -35.83
N LEU A 338 -23.31 -12.25 -35.73
CA LEU A 338 -22.67 -11.35 -36.70
C LEU A 338 -21.15 -11.44 -36.64
N SER A 339 -20.58 -11.51 -35.44
CA SER A 339 -19.15 -11.71 -35.21
C SER A 339 -18.68 -13.04 -35.82
N HIS A 340 -19.34 -14.15 -35.50
CA HIS A 340 -19.02 -15.47 -36.05
C HIS A 340 -19.17 -15.52 -37.59
N SER A 341 -20.21 -14.89 -38.14
CA SER A 341 -20.41 -14.81 -39.59
C SER A 341 -19.32 -13.97 -40.27
N SER A 342 -18.82 -12.93 -39.60
CA SER A 342 -17.72 -12.10 -40.10
C SER A 342 -16.38 -12.84 -40.01
N TYR A 343 -16.12 -13.53 -38.90
CA TYR A 343 -14.94 -14.39 -38.72
C TYR A 343 -14.87 -15.45 -39.84
N LYS A 344 -15.97 -16.16 -40.12
CA LYS A 344 -16.02 -17.16 -41.20
C LYS A 344 -15.76 -16.56 -42.59
N ARG A 345 -16.21 -15.33 -42.85
CA ARG A 345 -15.93 -14.63 -44.13
C ARG A 345 -14.48 -14.18 -44.24
N GLN A 346 -13.88 -13.77 -43.13
CA GLN A 346 -12.49 -13.31 -43.07
C GLN A 346 -11.49 -14.48 -43.12
N HIS A 347 -11.91 -15.66 -42.66
CA HIS A 347 -11.07 -16.87 -42.58
C HIS A 347 -11.64 -18.04 -43.39
N PRO A 348 -11.65 -17.96 -44.74
CA PRO A 348 -12.08 -19.08 -45.59
C PRO A 348 -11.22 -20.34 -45.38
N GLU A 349 -9.95 -20.16 -44.96
CA GLU A 349 -9.03 -21.24 -44.62
C GLU A 349 -9.52 -22.11 -43.47
N ALA A 350 -10.26 -21.55 -42.51
CA ALA A 350 -10.79 -22.33 -41.37
C ALA A 350 -11.83 -23.36 -41.83
N GLN A 351 -12.66 -23.00 -42.82
CA GLN A 351 -13.63 -23.92 -43.40
C GLN A 351 -12.94 -25.03 -44.20
N ALA A 352 -11.91 -24.68 -44.99
CA ALA A 352 -11.11 -25.66 -45.73
C ALA A 352 -10.42 -26.64 -44.78
N LEU A 353 -9.77 -26.13 -43.73
CA LEU A 353 -9.08 -26.91 -42.71
C LEU A 353 -10.01 -27.91 -42.00
N MET A 354 -11.22 -27.48 -41.64
CA MET A 354 -12.25 -28.36 -41.06
C MET A 354 -12.74 -29.42 -42.05
N SER A 355 -12.89 -29.04 -43.32
CA SER A 355 -13.35 -29.95 -44.37
C SER A 355 -12.30 -31.03 -44.65
N ASP A 356 -11.03 -30.65 -44.73
CA ASP A 356 -9.91 -31.57 -44.90
C ASP A 356 -9.78 -32.53 -43.72
N PHE A 357 -9.90 -32.01 -42.49
CA PHE A 357 -9.91 -32.85 -41.28
C PHE A 357 -11.01 -33.92 -41.35
N LEU A 358 -12.24 -33.49 -41.64
CA LEU A 358 -13.39 -34.41 -41.74
C LEU A 358 -13.19 -35.44 -42.86
N LEU A 359 -12.63 -35.03 -44.00
CA LEU A 359 -12.31 -35.93 -45.10
C LEU A 359 -11.29 -36.99 -44.66
N PHE A 360 -10.19 -36.58 -44.02
CA PHE A 360 -9.17 -37.52 -43.54
C PHE A 360 -9.70 -38.43 -42.43
N LEU A 361 -10.57 -37.92 -41.56
CA LEU A 361 -11.22 -38.70 -40.52
C LEU A 361 -12.12 -39.80 -41.09
N LEU A 362 -12.93 -39.46 -42.11
CA LEU A 362 -13.82 -40.40 -42.78
C LEU A 362 -13.08 -41.44 -43.63
N LEU A 363 -11.94 -41.08 -44.21
CA LEU A 363 -11.10 -41.98 -45.01
C LEU A 363 -10.28 -42.94 -44.16
N ARG A 364 -9.71 -42.47 -43.04
CA ARG A 364 -8.81 -43.28 -42.20
C ARG A 364 -9.54 -44.05 -41.11
N GLN A 365 -10.72 -43.58 -40.68
CA GLN A 365 -11.52 -44.14 -39.58
C GLN A 365 -10.66 -44.63 -38.39
N PRO A 366 -9.86 -43.73 -37.80
CA PRO A 366 -8.99 -44.10 -36.68
C PRO A 366 -9.82 -44.51 -35.47
N ALA A 367 -9.32 -45.49 -34.71
CA ALA A 367 -9.97 -45.94 -33.46
C ALA A 367 -9.96 -44.84 -32.38
N ASP A 368 -8.95 -43.96 -32.39
CA ASP A 368 -8.84 -42.79 -31.52
C ASP A 368 -8.88 -41.49 -32.34
N VAL A 369 -10.05 -40.87 -32.36
CA VAL A 369 -10.31 -39.62 -33.08
C VAL A 369 -9.63 -38.42 -32.42
N VAL A 370 -9.43 -38.45 -31.10
CA VAL A 370 -8.92 -37.30 -30.34
C VAL A 370 -7.42 -37.15 -30.56
N THR A 371 -6.67 -38.24 -30.48
CA THR A 371 -5.23 -38.25 -30.78
C THR A 371 -4.99 -37.89 -32.25
N PHE A 372 -5.81 -38.44 -33.15
CA PHE A 372 -5.76 -38.09 -34.57
C PHE A 372 -6.01 -36.60 -34.84
N ALA A 373 -6.96 -35.97 -34.13
CA ALA A 373 -7.20 -34.53 -34.23
C ALA A 373 -6.00 -33.71 -33.72
N ALA A 374 -5.39 -34.10 -32.60
CA ALA A 374 -4.21 -33.42 -32.07
C ALA A 374 -3.03 -33.45 -33.05
N GLU A 375 -2.79 -34.59 -33.70
CA GLU A 375 -1.76 -34.73 -34.73
C GLU A 375 -2.09 -33.94 -36.01
N PHE A 376 -3.37 -33.94 -36.43
CA PHE A 376 -3.81 -33.21 -37.61
C PHE A 376 -3.72 -31.68 -37.43
N PHE A 377 -4.16 -31.15 -36.29
CA PHE A 377 -4.18 -29.71 -36.04
C PHE A 377 -2.84 -29.15 -35.50
N GLY A 378 -2.01 -29.99 -34.90
CA GLY A 378 -0.72 -29.60 -34.30
C GLY A 378 0.18 -28.74 -35.22
N PRO A 379 0.37 -29.09 -36.50
CA PRO A 379 1.20 -28.30 -37.43
C PRO A 379 0.65 -26.91 -37.76
N PHE A 380 -0.66 -26.68 -37.61
CA PHE A 380 -1.32 -25.40 -37.93
C PHE A 380 -1.26 -24.41 -36.76
N ALA A 381 -0.85 -24.86 -35.57
CA ALA A 381 -0.61 -24.00 -34.42
C ALA A 381 0.73 -23.23 -34.58
N GLN A 382 0.77 -22.21 -35.43
CA GLN A 382 1.90 -21.28 -35.44
C GLN A 382 1.96 -20.51 -34.10
N ARG A 383 3.19 -20.22 -33.64
CA ARG A 383 3.55 -19.64 -32.34
C ARG A 383 2.83 -18.31 -32.03
N HIS A 384 1.62 -18.39 -31.49
CA HIS A 384 1.04 -17.30 -30.72
C HIS A 384 1.55 -17.40 -29.27
N PRO A 385 1.77 -16.26 -28.56
CA PRO A 385 1.96 -16.32 -27.11
C PRO A 385 0.76 -17.06 -26.51
N PRO A 386 0.97 -17.86 -25.44
CA PRO A 386 -0.11 -18.63 -24.84
C PRO A 386 -1.25 -17.68 -24.49
N THR A 387 -2.37 -17.83 -25.19
CA THR A 387 -3.63 -17.18 -24.84
C THR A 387 -3.94 -17.57 -23.39
N PRO A 388 -4.36 -16.63 -22.52
CA PRO A 388 -4.73 -16.98 -21.17
C PRO A 388 -5.79 -18.08 -21.27
N SER A 389 -5.50 -19.20 -20.61
CA SER A 389 -6.40 -20.34 -20.56
C SER A 389 -7.78 -19.83 -20.15
N LEU A 390 -8.75 -19.88 -21.08
CA LEU A 390 -10.15 -19.86 -20.67
C LEU A 390 -10.27 -20.95 -19.62
N ARG A 391 -10.68 -20.54 -18.42
CA ARG A 391 -10.70 -21.34 -17.18
C ARG A 391 -11.18 -22.77 -17.47
N SER A 392 -10.22 -23.63 -17.78
CA SER A 392 -10.45 -25.05 -17.96
C SER A 392 -10.69 -25.58 -16.55
N SER A 393 -11.83 -26.25 -16.35
CA SER A 393 -12.02 -27.05 -15.16
C SER A 393 -10.98 -28.16 -15.20
N HIS A 394 -9.81 -27.93 -14.60
CA HIS A 394 -8.80 -28.93 -14.35
C HIS A 394 -9.37 -29.98 -13.39
N ARG A 395 -10.17 -30.90 -13.93
CA ARG A 395 -10.36 -32.23 -13.38
C ARG A 395 -9.40 -33.15 -14.13
N PRO A 396 -8.58 -33.95 -13.42
CA PRO A 396 -7.85 -35.03 -14.07
C PRO A 396 -8.84 -35.93 -14.82
N SER A 397 -8.50 -36.27 -16.06
CA SER A 397 -9.28 -37.22 -16.86
C SER A 397 -9.34 -38.56 -16.12
N PRO A 398 -10.52 -39.19 -15.94
CA PRO A 398 -10.64 -40.52 -15.34
C PRO A 398 -10.09 -41.65 -16.24
N PHE A 399 -9.50 -41.31 -17.39
CA PHE A 399 -8.99 -42.25 -18.38
C PHE A 399 -7.48 -42.18 -18.60
N ARG A 400 -6.72 -41.47 -17.75
CA ARG A 400 -5.26 -41.63 -17.72
C ARG A 400 -4.93 -42.79 -16.77
N PRO A 401 -4.35 -43.90 -17.24
CA PRO A 401 -3.71 -44.84 -16.32
C PRO A 401 -2.62 -44.07 -15.58
N LEU A 402 -2.57 -44.23 -14.26
CA LEU A 402 -1.41 -43.82 -13.46
C LEU A 402 -0.18 -44.49 -14.08
N GLU A 403 0.87 -43.71 -14.33
CA GLU A 403 2.19 -44.29 -14.58
C GLU A 403 2.53 -45.20 -13.39
N PRO A 404 2.97 -46.45 -13.61
CA PRO A 404 3.34 -47.31 -12.50
C PRO A 404 4.54 -46.70 -11.80
N GLU A 405 4.45 -46.58 -10.46
CA GLU A 405 5.61 -46.27 -9.63
C GLU A 405 6.73 -47.30 -9.89
N PRO A 406 8.00 -46.87 -9.86
CA PRO A 406 9.12 -47.81 -9.93
C PRO A 406 9.05 -48.78 -8.73
N GLU A 407 9.11 -50.09 -9.03
CA GLU A 407 9.10 -51.13 -8.00
C GLU A 407 10.25 -50.93 -6.99
N PRO A 408 10.01 -51.21 -5.69
CA PRO A 408 11.07 -51.17 -4.69
C PRO A 408 12.08 -52.30 -4.91
N GLU A 409 13.36 -51.97 -4.80
CA GLU A 409 14.48 -52.93 -4.86
C GLU A 409 14.29 -54.07 -3.84
N PRO A 410 14.65 -55.32 -4.19
CA PRO A 410 14.50 -56.45 -3.29
C PRO A 410 15.44 -56.33 -2.07
N GLU A 411 14.86 -56.45 -0.88
CA GLU A 411 15.61 -56.53 0.37
C GLU A 411 16.61 -57.70 0.37
N PRO A 412 17.84 -57.50 0.89
CA PRO A 412 18.84 -58.55 1.01
C PRO A 412 18.40 -59.61 2.04
N LYS A 413 18.53 -60.88 1.67
CA LYS A 413 18.28 -62.02 2.57
C LYS A 413 19.24 -61.97 3.78
N PRO A 414 18.79 -62.36 4.99
CA PRO A 414 19.64 -62.43 6.15
C PRO A 414 20.68 -63.55 6.00
N GLU A 415 21.96 -63.18 5.99
CA GLU A 415 23.06 -64.12 6.05
C GLU A 415 23.26 -64.54 7.52
N SER A 416 23.27 -65.85 7.71
CA SER A 416 23.41 -66.58 8.97
C SER A 416 24.73 -66.31 9.68
N ASP A 417 24.67 -66.18 11.01
CA ASP A 417 25.83 -66.10 11.90
C ASP A 417 26.84 -67.27 11.67
N PRO A 418 28.14 -67.00 11.80
CA PRO A 418 29.18 -68.00 11.62
C PRO A 418 29.23 -68.97 12.81
N PRO A 419 29.58 -70.26 12.61
CA PRO A 419 29.78 -71.18 13.71
C PRO A 419 31.09 -70.85 14.44
N SER A 420 31.03 -70.93 15.77
CA SER A 420 32.18 -70.85 16.66
C SER A 420 33.19 -71.97 16.36
N GLY A 421 34.47 -71.61 16.28
CA GLY A 421 35.61 -72.51 16.14
C GLY A 421 36.91 -71.76 15.97
#